data_AF-I2NXC8-F1
#
_entry.id   AF-I2NXC8-F1
#
_cell.length_a   1.000
_cell.length_b   1.000
_cell.length_c   1.000
_cell.angle_alpha   90.00
_cell.angle_beta   90.00
_cell.angle_gamma   90.00
#
_symmetry.space_group_name_H-M   'P 1'
#
loop_
_entity.id
_entity.type
_entity.pdbx_description
1 polymer ?
#
loop_
_entity_poly.entity_id
_entity_poly.type
_entity_poly.pdbx_seq_one_letter_code
_entity_poly.pdbx_strand_id
1 'polypeptide(L)'
;MDVYATYTAYPQSGIEQIKASSGTPAAVSECSAGKLWDALHFVLTGKGSDDADAANPLSKAIIGNILRQDEEAGEHTGWIDDTETAEVAQALNQADFAALLDGKTAADFQNNQIYPDIWGDEKAFAETRAELTQRFKELTAFYQAAAEQHCGVVVRIS
;
A
#
# COMPACT_ATOMS: atom_id res chain seq x y z
N MET A 1 -15.37 7.72 -8.81
CA MET A 1 -15.54 7.39 -7.38
C MET A 1 -14.16 7.55 -6.74
N ASP A 2 -14.09 8.04 -5.51
CA ASP A 2 -12.81 8.08 -4.81
C ASP A 2 -12.48 6.69 -4.26
N VAL A 3 -11.24 6.23 -4.45
CA VAL A 3 -10.78 4.89 -4.06
C VAL A 3 -9.73 5.04 -2.96
N TYR A 4 -9.91 4.33 -1.85
CA TYR A 4 -9.06 4.44 -0.67
C TYR A 4 -8.43 3.11 -0.32
N ALA A 5 -7.17 3.13 0.12
CA ALA A 5 -6.52 1.94 0.65
C ALA A 5 -6.51 1.94 2.19
N THR A 6 -6.84 0.79 2.76
CA THR A 6 -6.73 0.47 4.19
C THR A 6 -5.92 -0.80 4.37
N TYR A 7 -5.14 -0.84 5.45
CA TYR A 7 -4.25 -1.93 5.81
C TYR A 7 -4.59 -2.35 7.24
N THR A 8 -4.89 -3.63 7.43
CA THR A 8 -5.28 -4.15 8.74
C THR A 8 -4.39 -5.32 9.12
N ALA A 9 -3.73 -5.23 10.26
CA ALA A 9 -2.91 -6.31 10.80
C ALA A 9 -3.78 -7.30 11.58
N TYR A 10 -3.55 -8.59 11.36
CA TYR A 10 -4.21 -9.69 12.07
C TYR A 10 -3.15 -10.70 12.52
N PRO A 11 -3.38 -11.46 13.61
CA PRO A 11 -2.58 -12.67 13.85
C PRO A 11 -2.68 -13.59 12.64
N GLN A 12 -1.66 -14.41 12.37
CA GLN A 12 -1.67 -15.29 11.19
C GLN A 12 -2.92 -16.19 11.11
N SER A 13 -3.43 -16.68 12.25
CA SER A 13 -4.69 -17.43 12.30
C SER A 13 -5.92 -16.62 11.85
N GLY A 14 -5.89 -15.30 11.99
CA GLY A 14 -6.89 -14.38 11.46
C GLY A 14 -6.77 -14.21 9.94
N ILE A 15 -5.56 -14.18 9.38
CA ILE A 15 -5.34 -14.18 7.93
C ILE A 15 -5.93 -15.45 7.30
N GLU A 16 -5.69 -16.62 7.90
CA GLU A 16 -6.26 -17.88 7.41
C GLU A 16 -7.79 -17.91 7.50
N GLN A 17 -8.37 -17.36 8.56
CA GLN A 17 -9.83 -17.19 8.70
C GLN A 17 -10.42 -16.32 7.57
N ILE A 18 -9.76 -15.21 7.25
CA ILE A 18 -10.20 -14.29 6.19
C ILE A 18 -10.12 -14.98 4.82
N LYS A 19 -9.01 -15.66 4.52
CA LYS A 19 -8.83 -16.41 3.27
C LYS A 19 -9.90 -17.49 3.11
N ALA A 20 -10.27 -18.17 4.20
CA ALA A 20 -11.32 -19.19 4.20
C ALA A 20 -12.75 -18.62 4.29
N SER A 21 -12.92 -17.30 4.36
CA SER A 21 -14.22 -16.64 4.59
C SER A 21 -14.93 -17.19 5.84
N SER A 22 -14.15 -17.55 6.86
CA SER A 22 -14.61 -18.21 8.08
C SER A 22 -14.31 -17.34 9.30
N GLY A 23 -15.34 -16.71 9.86
CA GLY A 23 -15.23 -15.90 11.08
C GLY A 23 -14.86 -14.44 10.84
N THR A 24 -14.67 -13.71 11.94
CA THR A 24 -14.36 -12.28 11.95
C THR A 24 -13.25 -12.05 12.96
N PRO A 25 -11.98 -12.24 12.57
CA PRO A 25 -10.87 -12.11 13.50
C PRO A 25 -10.75 -10.67 14.00
N ALA A 26 -10.30 -10.51 15.24
CA ALA A 26 -10.01 -9.20 15.79
C ALA A 26 -8.75 -8.61 15.14
N ALA A 27 -8.84 -7.37 14.69
CA ALA A 27 -7.70 -6.62 14.19
C ALA A 27 -6.72 -6.27 15.33
N VAL A 28 -5.42 -6.31 15.04
CA VAL A 28 -4.36 -5.85 15.95
C VAL A 28 -4.16 -4.35 15.81
N SER A 29 -4.09 -3.87 14.56
CA SER A 29 -3.93 -2.45 14.24
C SER A 29 -4.39 -2.17 12.82
N GLU A 30 -4.60 -0.89 12.51
CA GLU A 30 -5.03 -0.42 11.19
C GLU A 30 -4.23 0.81 10.76
N CYS A 31 -4.01 0.94 9.47
CA CYS A 31 -3.39 2.08 8.80
C CYS A 31 -4.16 2.40 7.51
N SER A 32 -4.06 3.63 7.02
CA SER A 32 -4.62 4.01 5.71
C SER A 32 -3.64 4.85 4.92
N ALA A 33 -3.50 4.53 3.63
CA ALA A 33 -2.81 5.38 2.67
C ALA A 33 -3.75 6.43 2.03
N GLY A 34 -5.02 6.46 2.45
CA GLY A 34 -6.04 7.31 1.86
C GLY A 34 -6.13 7.06 0.35
N LYS A 35 -6.22 8.14 -0.43
CA LYS A 35 -6.24 8.10 -1.90
C LYS A 35 -4.85 7.95 -2.54
N LEU A 36 -3.78 8.08 -1.75
CA LEU A 36 -2.42 8.18 -2.26
C LEU A 36 -1.74 6.82 -2.41
N TRP A 37 -2.48 5.72 -2.34
CA TRP A 37 -1.94 4.36 -2.38
C TRP A 37 -1.22 4.06 -3.70
N ASP A 38 -1.79 4.45 -4.84
CA ASP A 38 -1.16 4.25 -6.15
C ASP A 38 0.06 5.16 -6.34
N ALA A 39 -0.02 6.40 -5.82
CA ALA A 39 1.13 7.30 -5.74
C ALA A 39 2.28 6.72 -4.90
N LEU A 40 1.99 6.09 -3.76
CA LEU A 40 3.00 5.40 -2.95
C LEU A 40 3.61 4.23 -3.73
N HIS A 41 2.78 3.42 -4.38
CA HIS A 41 3.26 2.31 -5.21
C HIS A 41 4.21 2.81 -6.31
N PHE A 42 3.84 3.89 -7.00
CA PHE A 42 4.65 4.48 -8.06
C PHE A 42 5.97 5.04 -7.56
N VAL A 43 5.99 5.72 -6.41
CA VAL A 43 7.25 6.20 -5.80
C VAL A 43 8.18 5.04 -5.46
N LEU A 44 7.64 3.98 -4.84
CA LEU A 44 8.41 2.86 -4.36
C LEU A 44 8.92 1.93 -5.45
N THR A 45 8.17 1.77 -6.55
CA THR A 45 8.44 0.73 -7.56
C THR A 45 8.73 1.29 -8.95
N GLY A 46 8.37 2.55 -9.21
CA GLY A 46 8.40 3.14 -10.55
C GLY A 46 7.25 2.68 -11.46
N LYS A 47 6.29 1.91 -10.95
CA LYS A 47 5.16 1.35 -11.71
C LYS A 47 3.83 1.77 -11.10
N GLY A 48 2.79 1.90 -11.92
CA GLY A 48 1.41 2.00 -11.42
C GLY A 48 0.96 0.67 -10.81
N SER A 49 -0.12 0.70 -10.04
CA SER A 49 -0.69 -0.49 -9.40
C SER A 49 -1.20 -1.56 -10.37
N ASP A 50 -1.58 -1.19 -11.59
CA ASP A 50 -1.95 -2.16 -12.64
C ASP A 50 -0.77 -3.07 -13.06
N ASP A 51 0.46 -2.59 -12.88
CA ASP A 51 1.70 -3.32 -13.14
C ASP A 51 2.35 -3.86 -11.85
N ALA A 52 1.55 -4.09 -10.80
CA ALA A 52 2.01 -4.60 -9.52
C ALA A 52 2.74 -5.95 -9.66
N ASP A 53 3.82 -6.09 -8.89
CA ASP A 53 4.67 -7.27 -8.89
C ASP A 53 4.68 -7.91 -7.51
N ALA A 54 3.96 -9.03 -7.37
CA ALA A 54 3.88 -9.77 -6.11
C ALA A 54 5.24 -10.32 -5.63
N ALA A 55 6.26 -10.38 -6.47
CA ALA A 55 7.62 -10.74 -6.04
C ALA A 55 8.39 -9.57 -5.42
N ASN A 56 7.97 -8.32 -5.67
CA ASN A 56 8.58 -7.12 -5.09
C ASN A 56 7.94 -6.79 -3.74
N PRO A 57 8.67 -6.84 -2.61
CA PRO A 57 8.11 -6.52 -1.29
C PRO A 57 7.51 -5.11 -1.21
N LEU A 58 8.06 -4.13 -1.93
CA LEU A 58 7.51 -2.77 -1.93
C LEU A 58 6.20 -2.66 -2.70
N SER A 59 6.02 -3.45 -3.76
CA SER A 59 4.74 -3.54 -4.47
C SER A 59 3.71 -4.28 -3.61
N LYS A 60 4.13 -5.41 -3.01
CA LYS A 60 3.32 -6.19 -2.08
C LYS A 60 2.87 -5.36 -0.87
N ALA A 61 3.69 -4.44 -0.37
CA ALA A 61 3.31 -3.53 0.72
C ALA A 61 2.03 -2.71 0.42
N ILE A 62 1.77 -2.40 -0.85
CA ILE A 62 0.62 -1.59 -1.26
C ILE A 62 -0.55 -2.48 -1.71
N ILE A 63 -0.28 -3.56 -2.44
CA ILE A 63 -1.32 -4.36 -3.12
C ILE A 63 -1.58 -5.69 -2.41
N GLY A 64 -0.57 -6.29 -1.77
CA GLY A 64 -0.63 -7.64 -1.20
C GLY A 64 -0.74 -8.75 -2.26
N ASN A 65 -0.76 -10.00 -1.81
CA ASN A 65 -1.14 -11.14 -2.65
C ASN A 65 -2.64 -11.08 -2.93
N ILE A 66 -3.05 -11.14 -4.19
CA ILE A 66 -4.46 -10.98 -4.59
C ILE A 66 -5.31 -12.08 -3.93
N LEU A 67 -6.26 -11.69 -3.07
CA LEU A 67 -7.31 -12.57 -2.55
C LEU A 67 -8.57 -12.49 -3.42
N ARG A 68 -8.98 -11.25 -3.73
CA ARG A 68 -10.15 -10.95 -4.56
C ARG A 68 -9.95 -9.60 -5.26
N GLN A 69 -10.38 -9.52 -6.50
CA GLN A 69 -10.36 -8.30 -7.30
C GLN A 69 -11.65 -8.22 -8.11
N ASP A 70 -12.27 -7.05 -8.15
CA ASP A 70 -13.45 -6.72 -8.95
C ASP A 70 -13.22 -5.35 -9.60
N GLU A 71 -12.73 -5.39 -10.83
CA GLU A 71 -12.35 -4.18 -11.60
C GLU A 71 -13.57 -3.30 -11.92
N GLU A 72 -14.74 -3.89 -12.12
CA GLU A 72 -15.98 -3.14 -12.41
C GLU A 72 -16.47 -2.38 -11.17
N ALA A 73 -16.34 -3.00 -9.99
CA ALA A 73 -16.69 -2.38 -8.72
C ALA A 73 -15.57 -1.48 -8.16
N GLY A 74 -14.35 -1.58 -8.69
CA GLY A 74 -13.18 -0.90 -8.13
C GLY A 74 -12.75 -1.46 -6.77
N GLU A 75 -13.08 -2.71 -6.48
CA GLU A 75 -12.78 -3.37 -5.21
C GLU A 75 -11.56 -4.29 -5.36
N HIS A 76 -10.60 -4.19 -4.45
CA HIS A 76 -9.48 -5.10 -4.34
C HIS A 76 -9.24 -5.49 -2.88
N THR A 77 -8.96 -6.77 -2.66
CA THR A 77 -8.51 -7.31 -1.38
C THR A 77 -7.24 -8.11 -1.59
N GLY A 78 -6.17 -7.67 -0.93
CA GLY A 78 -4.90 -8.38 -0.86
C GLY A 78 -4.63 -8.94 0.53
N TRP A 79 -3.70 -9.89 0.63
CA TRP A 79 -3.22 -10.43 1.90
C TRP A 79 -1.70 -10.64 1.88
N ILE A 80 -1.11 -10.65 3.07
CA ILE A 80 0.33 -10.85 3.30
C ILE A 80 0.42 -11.71 4.56
N ASP A 81 1.20 -12.80 4.55
CA ASP A 81 1.44 -13.57 5.77
C ASP A 81 2.47 -12.89 6.69
N ASP A 82 2.65 -13.43 7.89
CA ASP A 82 3.57 -12.90 8.90
C ASP A 82 5.04 -12.87 8.44
N THR A 83 5.45 -13.83 7.62
CA THR A 83 6.81 -13.93 7.10
C THR A 83 7.05 -12.87 6.03
N GLU A 84 6.14 -12.76 5.05
CA GLU A 84 6.16 -11.71 4.04
C GLU A 84 6.00 -10.31 4.66
N THR A 85 5.25 -10.18 5.76
CA THR A 85 5.11 -8.90 6.48
C THR A 85 6.46 -8.43 7.03
N ALA A 86 7.30 -9.35 7.53
CA ALA A 86 8.65 -9.01 7.96
C ALA A 86 9.55 -8.59 6.78
N GLU A 87 9.44 -9.25 5.62
CA GLU A 87 10.16 -8.87 4.39
C GLU A 87 9.74 -7.49 3.89
N VAL A 88 8.44 -7.21 3.90
CA VAL A 88 7.86 -5.90 3.54
C VAL A 88 8.35 -4.82 4.50
N ALA A 89 8.28 -5.05 5.81
CA ALA A 89 8.76 -4.10 6.81
C ALA A 89 10.25 -3.78 6.61
N GLN A 90 11.08 -4.80 6.34
CA GLN A 90 12.49 -4.61 6.03
C GLN A 90 12.69 -3.75 4.78
N ALA A 91 11.98 -4.05 3.69
CA ALA A 91 12.11 -3.31 2.44
C ALA A 91 11.68 -1.84 2.58
N LEU A 92 10.58 -1.56 3.30
CA LEU A 92 10.13 -0.20 3.57
C LEU A 92 11.14 0.59 4.39
N ASN A 93 11.73 0.00 5.43
CA ASN A 93 12.77 0.65 6.23
C ASN A 93 14.07 0.92 5.45
N GLN A 94 14.36 0.13 4.42
CA GLN A 94 15.54 0.29 3.57
C GLN A 94 15.32 1.29 2.42
N ALA A 95 14.06 1.62 2.09
CA ALA A 95 13.74 2.53 1.02
C ALA A 95 14.06 3.98 1.39
N ASP A 96 14.90 4.64 0.58
CA ASP A 96 15.09 6.09 0.66
C ASP A 96 13.94 6.79 -0.07
N PHE A 97 12.76 6.83 0.57
CA PHE A 97 11.55 7.40 -0.03
C PHE A 97 11.70 8.87 -0.41
N ALA A 98 12.47 9.64 0.38
CA ALA A 98 12.73 11.03 0.07
C ALA A 98 13.50 11.16 -1.25
N ALA A 99 14.58 10.40 -1.43
CA ALA A 99 15.32 10.41 -2.69
C ALA A 99 14.49 9.90 -3.87
N LEU A 100 13.69 8.84 -3.67
CA LEU A 100 12.79 8.31 -4.71
C LEU A 100 11.75 9.34 -5.15
N LEU A 101 11.15 10.06 -4.21
CA LEU A 101 10.16 11.11 -4.50
C LEU A 101 10.81 12.35 -5.12
N ASP A 102 12.00 12.75 -4.66
CA ASP A 102 12.77 13.86 -5.24
C ASP A 102 13.18 13.59 -6.69
N GLY A 103 13.39 12.32 -7.05
CA GLY A 103 13.65 11.89 -8.42
C GLY A 103 12.45 11.91 -9.36
N LYS A 104 11.25 12.31 -8.90
CA LYS A 104 10.01 12.30 -9.70
C LYS A 104 9.42 13.70 -9.86
N THR A 105 8.84 13.92 -11.03
CA THR A 105 8.13 15.14 -11.43
C THR A 105 6.62 14.91 -11.50
N ALA A 106 5.83 15.98 -11.47
CA ALA A 106 4.38 15.91 -11.66
C ALA A 106 4.01 15.22 -13.00
N ALA A 107 4.78 15.50 -14.05
CA ALA A 107 4.63 14.89 -15.37
C ALA A 107 4.84 13.36 -15.34
N ASP A 108 5.74 12.84 -14.50
CA ASP A 108 5.93 11.39 -14.37
C ASP A 108 4.66 10.71 -13.85
N PHE A 109 4.02 11.28 -12.82
CA PHE A 109 2.76 10.76 -12.28
C PHE A 109 1.62 10.88 -13.30
N GLN A 110 1.51 12.01 -13.98
CA GLN A 110 0.46 12.23 -14.99
C GLN A 110 0.62 11.28 -16.19
N ASN A 111 1.83 11.13 -16.72
CA ASN A 111 2.09 10.29 -17.90
C ASN A 111 1.89 8.79 -17.62
N ASN A 112 2.10 8.36 -16.38
CA ASN A 112 1.82 6.99 -15.94
C ASN A 112 0.38 6.81 -15.43
N GLN A 113 -0.48 7.82 -15.57
CA GLN A 113 -1.90 7.78 -15.19
C GLN A 113 -2.13 7.39 -13.72
N ILE A 114 -1.21 7.79 -12.83
CA ILE A 114 -1.23 7.40 -11.42
C ILE A 114 -2.44 8.01 -10.72
N TYR A 115 -3.15 7.20 -9.94
CA TYR A 115 -4.26 7.68 -9.10
C TYR A 115 -3.73 8.44 -7.86
N PRO A 116 -4.39 9.54 -7.43
CA PRO A 116 -5.54 10.19 -8.07
C PRO A 116 -5.13 11.08 -9.25
N ASP A 117 -6.05 11.32 -10.19
CA ASP A 117 -5.82 12.16 -11.37
C ASP A 117 -5.80 13.66 -11.01
N ILE A 118 -4.73 14.09 -10.33
CA ILE A 118 -4.51 15.47 -9.86
C ILE A 118 -3.16 16.06 -10.31
N TRP A 119 -2.30 15.25 -10.94
CA TRP A 119 -0.89 15.56 -11.15
C TRP A 119 -0.62 16.60 -12.25
N GLY A 120 -1.64 16.95 -13.05
CA GLY A 120 -1.54 18.04 -14.02
C GLY A 120 -1.42 19.44 -13.39
N ASP A 121 -1.65 19.57 -12.09
CA ASP A 121 -1.47 20.81 -11.32
C ASP A 121 -0.18 20.72 -10.48
N GLU A 122 0.84 21.49 -10.90
CA GLU A 122 2.13 21.63 -10.20
C GLU A 122 1.98 22.03 -8.72
N LYS A 123 0.99 22.89 -8.41
CA LYS A 123 0.74 23.31 -7.03
C LYS A 123 0.15 22.17 -6.22
N ALA A 124 -0.83 21.45 -6.78
CA ALA A 124 -1.40 20.28 -6.12
C ALA A 124 -0.33 19.20 -5.88
N PHE A 125 0.52 18.94 -6.86
CA PHE A 125 1.66 18.02 -6.69
C PHE A 125 2.57 18.45 -5.53
N ALA A 126 2.99 19.72 -5.49
CA ALA A 126 3.85 20.23 -4.43
C ALA A 126 3.22 20.10 -3.03
N GLU A 127 1.92 20.39 -2.89
CA GLU A 127 1.17 20.26 -1.64
C GLU A 127 1.01 18.79 -1.22
N THR A 128 0.75 17.88 -2.18
CA THR A 128 0.54 16.45 -1.93
C THR A 128 1.84 15.72 -1.54
N ARG A 129 3.03 16.20 -1.94
CA ARG A 129 4.31 15.55 -1.58
C ARG A 129 4.53 15.40 -0.08
N ALA A 130 4.13 16.41 0.70
CA ALA A 130 4.23 16.36 2.15
C ALA A 130 3.29 15.30 2.74
N GLU A 131 2.05 15.23 2.23
CA GLU A 131 1.10 14.19 2.62
C GLU A 131 1.61 12.79 2.24
N LEU A 132 2.13 12.62 1.02
CA LEU A 132 2.67 11.35 0.53
C LEU A 132 3.83 10.86 1.41
N THR A 133 4.72 11.76 1.81
CA THR A 133 5.80 11.47 2.75
C THR A 133 5.28 11.07 4.13
N GLN A 134 4.23 11.72 4.62
CA GLN A 134 3.59 11.38 5.89
C GLN A 134 2.93 10.00 5.84
N ARG A 135 2.19 9.69 4.76
CA ARG A 135 1.58 8.36 4.55
C ARG A 135 2.61 7.26 4.47
N PHE A 136 3.72 7.48 3.78
CA PHE A 136 4.83 6.52 3.74
C PHE A 136 5.38 6.21 5.14
N LYS A 137 5.59 7.23 5.98
CA LYS A 137 6.04 7.04 7.37
C LYS A 137 5.04 6.26 8.21
N GLU A 138 3.76 6.60 8.11
CA GLU A 138 2.67 5.90 8.81
C GLU A 138 2.60 4.43 8.40
N LEU A 139 2.68 4.14 7.10
CA LEU A 139 2.66 2.79 6.55
C LEU A 139 3.89 1.98 6.96
N THR A 140 5.07 2.60 6.95
CA THR A 140 6.32 1.97 7.40
C THR A 140 6.26 1.61 8.88
N ALA A 141 5.79 2.53 9.73
CA ALA A 141 5.62 2.27 11.16
C ALA A 141 4.59 1.16 11.43
N PHE A 142 3.50 1.15 10.65
CA PHE A 142 2.49 0.08 10.72
C PHE A 142 3.08 -1.29 10.38
N TYR A 143 3.78 -1.43 9.24
CA TYR A 143 4.37 -2.70 8.85
C TYR A 143 5.46 -3.16 9.82
N GLN A 144 6.26 -2.23 10.36
CA GLN A 144 7.24 -2.54 11.40
C GLN A 144 6.55 -3.14 12.64
N ALA A 145 5.49 -2.49 13.13
CA ALA A 145 4.75 -2.97 14.31
C ALA A 145 4.01 -4.29 14.05
N ALA A 146 3.52 -4.52 12.83
CA ALA A 146 2.89 -5.78 12.44
C ALA A 146 3.93 -6.92 12.39
N ALA A 147 5.12 -6.68 11.83
CA ALA A 147 6.20 -7.65 11.78
C ALA A 147 6.71 -8.03 13.19
N GLU A 148 6.89 -7.06 14.09
CA GLU A 148 7.29 -7.31 15.49
C GLU A 148 6.28 -8.16 16.27
N GLN A 149 5.01 -8.12 15.86
CA GLN A 149 3.92 -8.90 16.46
C GLN A 149 3.62 -10.21 15.72
N HIS A 150 4.43 -10.57 14.71
CA HIS A 150 4.19 -11.74 13.85
C HIS A 150 2.77 -11.77 13.28
N CYS A 151 2.29 -10.60 12.87
CA CYS A 151 1.00 -10.44 12.22
C CYS A 151 1.17 -10.51 10.71
N GLY A 152 0.16 -11.05 10.03
CA GLY A 152 -0.03 -10.78 8.60
C GLY A 152 -0.91 -9.55 8.39
N VAL A 153 -1.03 -9.11 7.14
CA VAL A 153 -1.75 -7.88 6.77
C VAL A 153 -2.78 -8.17 5.70
N VAL A 154 -3.96 -7.57 5.83
CA VAL A 154 -4.96 -7.48 4.76
C VAL A 154 -4.97 -6.08 4.19
N VAL A 155 -4.88 -6.00 2.87
CA VAL A 155 -5.01 -4.77 2.09
C VAL A 155 -6.43 -4.70 1.54
N ARG A 156 -7.13 -3.58 1.69
CA ARG A 156 -8.41 -3.32 1.03
C ARG A 156 -8.36 -2.00 0.29
N ILE A 157 -8.71 -2.02 -0.98
CA ILE A 157 -8.76 -0.84 -1.86
C ILE A 157 -10.17 -0.77 -2.44
N SER A 158 -10.90 0.30 -2.15
CA SER A 158 -12.30 0.53 -2.58
C SER A 158 -12.72 1.98 -2.40
#